data_AF-A0A1Y1QXY9-F1
#
_entry.id   AF-A0A1Y1QXY9-F1
#
_cell.length_a   1.000
_cell.length_b   1.000
_cell.length_c   1.000
_cell.angle_alpha   90.00
_cell.angle_beta   90.00
_cell.angle_gamma   90.00
#
_symmetry.space_group_name_H-M   'P 1'
#
loop_
_entity.id
_entity.type
_entity.pdbx_description
1 polymer ?
#
loop_
_entity_poly.entity_id
_entity_poly.type
_entity_poly.pdbx_seq_one_letter_code
_entity_poly.pdbx_strand_id
1 'polypeptide(L)'
;MAGSPIDGAYYALPYNPYGSRKEDYQWSFPKRWFDMCNDPCVLIGNEFWDFIGGEGAYANFIHEVNQLGKAYRERIYQEFLCIEPPADSEEYQLK
;
A
#
# COMPACT_ATOMS: atom_id res chain seq x y z
N MET A 1 26.78 -2.56 26.54
CA MET A 1 26.08 -2.43 25.25
C MET A 1 25.77 -0.95 25.09
N ALA A 2 26.54 -0.22 24.28
CA ALA A 2 26.16 1.14 23.91
C ALA A 2 24.92 0.98 23.01
N GLY A 3 23.77 1.48 23.45
CA GLY A 3 22.52 1.36 22.68
C GLY A 3 22.66 2.05 21.33
N SER A 4 22.23 1.40 20.26
CA SER A 4 22.09 2.06 18.96
C SER A 4 20.99 3.12 19.10
N PRO A 5 21.27 4.40 18.86
CA PRO A 5 20.25 5.44 18.91
C PRO A 5 19.21 5.20 17.82
N ILE A 6 17.94 5.45 18.14
CA ILE A 6 16.83 5.43 17.18
C ILE A 6 16.59 6.87 16.74
N ASP A 7 16.78 7.15 15.46
CA ASP A 7 16.65 8.51 14.88
C ASP A 7 15.19 8.90 14.56
N GLY A 8 14.29 7.92 14.52
CA GLY A 8 12.87 8.18 14.24
C GLY A 8 11.97 6.97 14.48
N ALA A 9 10.68 7.26 14.73
CA ALA A 9 9.61 6.28 14.81
C ALA A 9 8.42 6.80 14.00
N TYR A 10 7.85 5.94 13.16
CA TYR A 10 6.82 6.31 12.19
C TYR A 10 5.60 5.39 12.33
N TYR A 11 4.42 5.95 12.08
CA TYR A 11 3.18 5.21 11.94
C TYR A 11 2.86 5.04 10.45
N ALA A 12 3.23 3.89 9.89
CA ALA A 12 3.15 3.65 8.47
C ALA A 12 1.94 2.79 8.08
N LEU A 13 1.24 3.19 7.03
CA LEU A 13 0.19 2.42 6.37
C LEU A 13 0.59 2.16 4.92
N PRO A 14 0.61 0.89 4.46
CA PRO A 14 1.08 0.57 3.11
C PRO A 14 0.18 1.10 1.98
N TYR A 15 -1.07 1.46 2.27
CA TYR A 15 -2.01 2.07 1.33
C TYR A 15 -3.10 2.86 2.08
N ASN A 16 -3.82 3.72 1.37
CA ASN A 16 -5.04 4.38 1.87
C ASN A 16 -6.29 3.75 1.22
N PRO A 17 -7.20 3.13 2.00
CA PRO A 17 -8.42 2.52 1.45
C PRO A 17 -9.44 3.54 0.90
N TYR A 18 -9.27 4.84 1.16
CA TYR A 18 -10.24 5.88 0.80
C TYR A 18 -9.87 6.69 -0.45
N GLY A 19 -8.66 6.53 -0.98
CA GLY A 19 -8.18 7.31 -2.12
C GLY A 19 -6.66 7.27 -2.23
N SER A 20 -6.11 7.81 -3.32
CA SER A 20 -4.67 7.83 -3.54
C SER A 20 -3.96 8.91 -2.73
N ARG A 21 -4.68 9.92 -2.22
CA ARG A 21 -4.11 11.01 -1.44
C ARG A 21 -4.22 10.71 0.05
N LYS A 22 -3.25 11.19 0.83
CA LYS A 22 -3.28 11.07 2.29
C LYS A 22 -4.51 11.75 2.89
N GLU A 23 -4.88 12.92 2.34
CA GLU A 23 -6.05 13.70 2.76
C GLU A 23 -7.38 12.94 2.65
N ASP A 24 -7.46 11.95 1.76
CA ASP A 24 -8.67 11.14 1.58
C ASP A 24 -8.93 10.20 2.76
N TYR A 25 -7.95 10.01 3.65
CA TYR A 25 -8.04 9.06 4.77
C TYR A 25 -9.20 9.39 5.73
N GLN A 26 -10.12 8.45 5.92
CA GLN A 26 -11.34 8.64 6.72
C GLN A 26 -11.55 7.65 7.87
N TRP A 27 -10.63 6.70 8.09
CA TRP A 27 -10.85 5.71 9.15
C TRP A 27 -10.75 6.36 10.53
N SER A 28 -11.85 6.29 11.28
CA SER A 28 -12.03 7.03 12.53
C SER A 28 -11.19 6.50 13.67
N PHE A 29 -10.77 5.23 13.64
CA PHE A 29 -10.07 4.62 14.77
C PHE A 29 -8.67 5.25 14.94
N PRO A 30 -7.73 5.21 13.99
CA PRO A 30 -6.41 5.83 14.18
C PRO A 30 -6.44 7.34 14.40
N LYS A 31 -7.44 8.06 13.86
CA LYS A 31 -7.65 9.50 14.08
C LYS A 31 -7.89 9.89 15.55
N ARG A 32 -8.15 8.94 16.45
CA ARG A 32 -8.27 9.19 17.89
C ARG A 32 -6.93 9.43 18.56
N TRP A 33 -5.83 8.97 17.95
CA TRP A 33 -4.48 9.03 18.53
C TRP A 33 -3.52 9.89 17.72
N PHE A 34 -3.71 9.97 16.41
CA PHE A 34 -2.83 10.70 15.50
C PHE A 34 -3.59 11.69 14.62
N ASP A 35 -2.94 12.79 14.25
CA ASP A 35 -3.35 13.55 13.09
C ASP A 35 -2.88 12.82 11.82
N MET A 36 -3.74 11.94 11.34
CA MET A 36 -3.44 11.03 10.22
C MET A 36 -3.11 11.74 8.91
N CYS A 37 -3.51 13.00 8.75
CA CYS A 37 -3.35 13.72 7.49
C CYS A 37 -2.18 14.70 7.54
N ASN A 38 -1.89 15.30 8.71
CA ASN A 38 -0.89 16.37 8.79
C ASN A 38 0.37 16.00 9.59
N ASP A 39 0.34 14.95 10.41
CA ASP A 39 1.51 14.59 11.23
C ASP A 39 2.62 14.00 10.36
N PRO A 40 3.86 14.56 10.39
CA PRO A 40 4.97 14.06 9.59
C PRO A 40 5.43 12.65 9.98
N CYS A 41 5.10 12.16 11.19
CA CYS A 41 5.43 10.78 11.56
C CYS A 41 4.47 9.74 10.96
N VAL A 42 3.35 10.18 10.39
CA VAL A 42 2.38 9.31 9.71
C VAL A 42 2.76 9.22 8.25
N LEU A 43 2.99 8.01 7.73
CA LEU A 43 3.34 7.76 6.33
C LEU A 43 2.27 6.87 5.70
N ILE A 44 1.64 7.29 4.61
CA ILE A 44 0.58 6.51 3.96
C ILE A 44 0.87 6.32 2.48
N GLY A 45 0.76 5.08 2.00
CA GLY A 45 0.91 4.78 0.58
C GLY A 45 2.28 5.20 0.04
N ASN A 46 2.29 6.11 -0.93
CA ASN A 46 3.52 6.57 -1.57
C ASN A 46 4.53 7.16 -0.56
N GLU A 47 4.07 7.88 0.47
CA GLU A 47 4.98 8.43 1.50
C GLU A 47 5.75 7.32 2.22
N PHE A 48 5.09 6.20 2.52
CA PHE A 48 5.73 5.07 3.19
C PHE A 48 6.70 4.35 2.25
N TRP A 49 6.25 3.99 1.05
CA TRP A 49 7.04 3.22 0.11
C TRP A 49 8.25 4.00 -0.41
N ASP A 50 8.08 5.30 -0.67
CA ASP A 50 9.18 6.15 -1.13
C ASP A 50 10.15 6.46 0.02
N PHE A 51 9.69 6.51 1.27
CA PHE A 51 10.56 6.66 2.44
C PHE A 51 11.52 5.46 2.61
N ILE A 52 11.03 4.22 2.41
CA ILE A 52 11.86 3.02 2.56
C ILE A 52 12.60 2.60 1.29
N GLY A 53 12.08 2.95 0.11
CA GLY A 53 12.54 2.48 -1.19
C GLY A 53 13.17 3.54 -2.08
N GLY A 54 13.09 4.83 -1.69
CA GLY A 54 13.49 5.96 -2.50
C GLY A 54 12.36 6.49 -3.39
N GLU A 55 12.55 7.69 -3.94
CA GLU A 55 11.57 8.36 -4.79
C GLU A 55 11.10 7.48 -5.95
N GLY A 56 9.78 7.32 -6.10
CA GLY A 56 9.17 6.52 -7.17
C GLY A 56 9.10 5.02 -6.88
N ALA A 57 9.56 4.55 -5.71
CA ALA A 57 9.46 3.16 -5.31
C ALA A 57 8.01 2.66 -5.34
N TYR A 58 7.05 3.47 -4.87
CA TYR A 58 5.64 3.09 -4.91
C TYR A 58 5.12 2.91 -6.34
N ALA A 59 5.43 3.86 -7.23
CA ALA A 59 4.99 3.80 -8.61
C ALA A 59 5.56 2.57 -9.33
N ASN A 60 6.84 2.26 -9.10
CA ASN A 60 7.49 1.06 -9.65
C ASN A 60 6.85 -0.22 -9.08
N PHE A 61 6.57 -0.26 -7.78
CA PHE A 61 5.89 -1.40 -7.15
C PHE A 61 4.51 -1.65 -7.79
N ILE A 62 3.70 -0.61 -7.95
CA ILE A 62 2.38 -0.71 -8.59
C ILE A 62 2.50 -1.16 -10.05
N HIS A 63 3.48 -0.63 -10.78
CA HIS A 63 3.74 -1.04 -12.16
C HIS A 63 4.03 -2.54 -12.26
N GLU A 64 4.98 -3.05 -11.48
CA GLU A 64 5.36 -4.46 -11.50
C GLU A 64 4.21 -5.38 -11.04
N VAL A 65 3.48 -4.99 -10.00
CA VAL A 65 2.32 -5.76 -9.54
C VAL A 65 1.20 -5.79 -10.60
N ASN A 66 0.95 -4.69 -11.31
CA ASN A 66 -0.03 -4.68 -12.40
C ASN A 66 0.42 -5.55 -13.59
N GLN A 67 1.72 -5.57 -13.91
CA GLN A 67 2.25 -6.44 -14.97
C GLN A 67 2.13 -7.93 -14.60
N LEU A 68 2.51 -8.30 -13.38
CA LEU A 68 2.50 -9.71 -12.94
C LEU A 68 1.09 -10.18 -12.54
N GLY A 69 0.28 -9.28 -11.99
CA GLY A 69 -0.99 -9.56 -11.33
C GLY A 69 -2.00 -10.26 -12.24
N LYS A 70 -2.00 -9.96 -13.55
CA LYS A 70 -2.88 -10.63 -14.52
C LYS A 70 -2.66 -12.15 -14.51
N ALA A 71 -1.41 -12.59 -14.67
CA ALA A 71 -1.07 -14.01 -14.71
C ALA A 71 -1.29 -14.69 -13.35
N TYR A 72 -0.91 -14.03 -12.25
CA TYR A 72 -1.10 -14.59 -10.91
C TYR A 72 -2.57 -14.72 -10.52
N ARG A 73 -3.43 -13.81 -10.97
CA ARG A 73 -4.86 -13.85 -10.66
C ARG A 73 -5.51 -15.12 -11.23
N GLU A 74 -5.27 -15.42 -12.51
CA GLU A 74 -5.78 -16.66 -13.14
C GLU A 74 -5.33 -17.90 -12.37
N ARG A 75 -4.04 -17.95 -12.02
CA ARG A 75 -3.46 -19.05 -11.22
C ARG A 75 -4.09 -19.15 -9.84
N ILE A 76 -4.34 -18.04 -9.16
CA ILE A 76 -5.04 -18.04 -7.86
C ILE A 76 -6.44 -18.64 -7.99
N TYR A 77 -7.22 -18.21 -8.98
CA TYR A 77 -8.57 -18.73 -9.20
C TYR A 77 -8.56 -20.24 -9.50
N GLN A 78 -7.70 -20.68 -10.40
CA GLN A 78 -7.68 -22.07 -10.86
C GLN A 78 -6.93 -23.02 -9.92
N GLU A 79 -5.72 -22.66 -9.49
CA GLU A 79 -4.82 -23.54 -8.71
C GLU A 79 -5.13 -23.54 -7.22
N PHE A 80 -5.65 -22.43 -6.67
CA PHE A 80 -5.83 -22.28 -5.21
C PHE A 80 -7.29 -22.19 -4.78
N LEU A 81 -8.13 -21.50 -5.55
CA LEU A 81 -9.57 -21.37 -5.27
C LEU A 81 -10.41 -22.45 -5.96
N CYS A 82 -9.85 -23.13 -6.96
CA CYS A 82 -10.51 -24.18 -7.74
C CYS A 82 -11.84 -23.73 -8.37
N ILE A 83 -11.92 -22.48 -8.84
CA ILE A 83 -13.07 -21.91 -9.56
C ILE A 83 -12.62 -21.18 -10.83
N GLU A 84 -13.52 -20.99 -11.78
CA GLU A 84 -13.22 -20.20 -12.98
C GLU A 84 -13.03 -18.71 -12.64
N PRO A 85 -12.02 -18.04 -13.23
CA PRO A 85 -11.87 -16.59 -13.10
C PRO A 85 -13.11 -15.85 -13.62
N PRO A 86 -13.52 -14.75 -12.97
CA PRO A 86 -14.55 -13.86 -13.50
C PRO A 86 -14.20 -13.33 -14.89
N ALA A 87 -15.21 -13.12 -15.75
CA ALA A 87 -14.99 -12.66 -17.13
C ALA A 87 -14.33 -11.26 -17.23
N ASP A 88 -14.43 -10.45 -16.18
CA ASP A 88 -13.84 -9.11 -16.03
C ASP A 88 -12.50 -9.13 -15.27
N SER A 89 -11.90 -10.31 -15.06
CA SER A 89 -10.67 -10.42 -14.25
C SER A 89 -9.48 -9.65 -14.82
N GLU A 90 -9.51 -9.29 -16.10
CA GLU A 90 -8.46 -8.52 -16.78
C GLU A 90 -8.50 -7.00 -16.49
N GLU A 91 -9.60 -6.46 -15.98
CA GLU A 91 -9.79 -4.99 -15.85
C GLU A 91 -9.21 -4.40 -14.56
N TYR A 92 -8.83 -5.23 -13.59
CA TYR A 92 -8.38 -4.74 -12.29
C TYR A 92 -6.92 -4.28 -12.32
N GLN A 93 -6.72 -2.97 -12.20
CA GLN A 93 -5.41 -2.37 -11.97
C GLN A 93 -5.38 -1.66 -10.63
N LEU A 94 -4.29 -1.85 -9.90
CA LEU A 94 -3.96 -1.01 -8.76
C LEU A 94 -3.72 0.42 -9.25
N LYS A 95 -4.24 1.38 -8.49
CA LYS A 95 -4.16 2.82 -8.75
C LYS A 95 -3.24 3.49 -7.75
#